data_AF-A0A961XI64-F1
#
_entry.id   AF-A0A961XI64-F1
#
_cell.length_a   1.000
_cell.length_b   1.000
_cell.length_c   1.000
_cell.angle_alpha   90.00
_cell.angle_beta   90.00
_cell.angle_gamma   90.00
#
_symmetry.space_group_name_H-M   'P 1'
#
loop_
_entity.id
_entity.type
_entity.pdbx_description
1 polymer ?
#
loop_
_entity_poly.entity_id
_entity_poly.type
_entity_poly.pdbx_seq_one_letter_code
_entity_poly.pdbx_strand_id
1 'polypeptide(L)' 'MFIQTEATPNPATLKFLPGKTVLAEGSADFRDPESAAQSPLALRLFAIPGVSGVFFGGDFITITKEER' A
#
# COMPACT_ATOMS: atom_id res chain seq x y z
N MET A 1 2.98 -11.26 -13.52
CA MET A 1 2.35 -11.43 -12.20
C MET A 1 1.05 -10.65 -12.22
N PHE A 2 -0.07 -11.26 -11.80
CA PHE A 2 -1.35 -10.56 -11.70
C PHE A 2 -1.55 -10.06 -10.27
N ILE A 3 -2.11 -8.86 -10.13
CA ILE A 3 -2.46 -8.26 -8.85
C ILE A 3 -3.97 -8.09 -8.87
N GLN A 4 -4.66 -8.73 -7.92
CA GLN A 4 -6.10 -8.57 -7.75
C GLN A 4 -6.36 -7.32 -6.91
N THR A 5 -7.41 -6.57 -7.23
CA THR A 5 -7.82 -5.40 -6.45
C THR A 5 -9.16 -5.64 -5.78
N GLU A 6 -9.28 -5.28 -4.51
CA GLU A 6 -10.52 -5.28 -3.74
C GLU A 6 -10.86 -3.85 -3.33
N ALA A 7 -12.11 -3.46 -3.55
CA ALA A 7 -12.63 -2.22 -3.01
C ALA A 7 -12.71 -2.31 -1.48
N THR A 8 -12.34 -1.23 -0.80
CA THR A 8 -12.57 -1.10 0.64
C THR A 8 -13.78 -0.20 0.88
N PRO A 9 -14.42 -0.23 2.06
CA PRO A 9 -15.48 0.72 2.38
C PRO A 9 -15.01 2.19 2.34
N ASN A 10 -13.69 2.46 2.39
CA ASN A 10 -13.12 3.78 2.18
C ASN A 10 -12.88 4.01 0.67
N PRO A 11 -13.59 4.96 0.01
CA PRO A 11 -13.44 5.22 -1.42
C PRO A 11 -12.05 5.74 -1.81
N ALA A 12 -11.33 6.36 -0.88
CA ALA A 12 -9.96 6.81 -1.09
C ALA A 12 -8.92 5.68 -0.99
N THR A 13 -9.31 4.48 -0.54
CA THR A 13 -8.40 3.37 -0.30
C THR A 13 -8.76 2.14 -1.12
N LEU A 14 -7.76 1.58 -1.81
CA LEU A 14 -7.89 0.35 -2.56
C LEU A 14 -6.94 -0.71 -2.01
N LYS A 15 -7.43 -1.95 -1.89
CA LYS A 15 -6.64 -3.10 -1.46
C LYS A 15 -6.13 -3.86 -2.67
N PHE A 16 -4.86 -4.23 -2.65
CA PHE A 16 -4.14 -4.93 -3.70
C PHE A 16 -3.63 -6.26 -3.14
N LEU A 17 -3.98 -7.35 -3.79
CA LEU A 17 -3.59 -8.70 -3.42
C LEU A 17 -2.64 -9.22 -4.51
N PRO A 18 -1.32 -9.19 -4.29
CA PRO A 18 -0.35 -9.72 -5.24
C PRO A 18 -0.34 -11.26 -5.29
N GLY A 19 -1.14 -11.94 -4.46
CA GLY A 19 -1.20 -13.40 -4.35
C GLY A 19 0.05 -14.01 -3.74
N LYS A 20 0.84 -13.21 -3.02
CA LYS A 20 2.07 -13.60 -2.32
C LYS A 20 2.14 -12.89 -0.97
N THR A 21 2.86 -13.50 -0.04
CA THR A 21 3.20 -12.87 1.23
C THR A 21 4.01 -11.59 0.98
N VAL A 22 3.51 -10.47 1.47
CA VAL A 22 4.12 -9.14 1.42
C VAL A 22 4.96 -8.93 2.67
N LEU A 23 4.38 -9.21 3.84
CA LEU A 23 5.06 -9.23 5.13
C LEU A 23 4.91 -10.62 5.74
N ALA A 24 6.04 -11.24 6.09
CA ALA A 24 6.04 -12.55 6.72
C ALA A 24 5.44 -12.51 8.14
N GLU A 25 5.59 -11.37 8.83
CA GLU A 25 5.06 -11.16 10.17
C GLU A 25 4.69 -9.68 10.38
N GLY A 26 3.60 -9.45 11.10
CA GLY A 26 3.12 -8.11 11.44
C GLY A 26 2.47 -7.35 10.28
N SER A 27 2.49 -6.03 10.41
CA SER A 27 1.95 -5.07 9.44
C SER A 27 2.79 -3.80 9.48
N ALA A 28 2.94 -3.13 8.34
CA ALA A 28 3.66 -1.88 8.26
C ALA A 28 2.75 -0.78 7.71
N ASP A 29 2.64 0.32 8.44
CA ASP A 29 1.87 1.52 8.06
C ASP A 29 2.84 2.62 7.65
N PHE A 30 2.67 3.15 6.45
CA PHE A 30 3.46 4.25 5.90
C PHE A 30 2.52 5.39 5.55
N ARG A 31 2.69 6.53 6.24
CA ARG A 31 1.84 7.71 6.06
C ARG A 31 2.52 8.81 5.26
N ASP A 32 3.81 8.64 4.98
CA ASP A 32 4.64 9.65 4.36
C ASP A 32 5.86 8.99 3.68
N PRO A 33 6.51 9.70 2.74
CA PRO A 33 7.67 9.16 2.03
C PRO A 33 8.88 8.86 2.94
N GLU A 34 9.01 9.53 4.10
CA GLU A 34 10.13 9.30 5.02
C GLU A 34 9.95 7.97 5.76
N SER A 35 8.75 7.69 6.27
CA SER A 35 8.41 6.40 6.87
C SER A 35 8.48 5.26 5.85
N ALA A 36 8.18 5.53 4.58
CA ALA A 36 8.32 4.58 3.49
C ALA A 36 9.78 4.19 3.19
N ALA A 37 10.78 4.95 3.63
CA ALA A 37 12.20 4.72 3.32
C ALA A 37 12.73 3.35 3.77
N GLN A 38 12.10 2.74 4.78
CA GLN A 38 12.42 1.39 5.25
C GLN A 38 12.03 0.28 4.26
N SER A 39 11.21 0.58 3.23
CA SER A 39 10.82 -0.37 2.20
C SER A 39 10.98 0.21 0.79
N PRO A 40 11.82 -0.41 -0.07
CA PRO A 40 11.93 -0.02 -1.47
C PRO A 40 10.59 -0.06 -2.23
N LEU A 41 9.68 -0.96 -1.83
CA LEU A 41 8.35 -1.03 -2.44
C LEU A 41 7.48 0.16 -2.02
N ALA A 42 7.46 0.50 -0.73
CA ALA A 42 6.68 1.63 -0.23
C ALA A 42 7.16 2.95 -0.85
N LEU A 43 8.48 3.18 -0.92
CA LEU A 43 9.06 4.34 -1.60
C LEU A 43 8.57 4.47 -3.06
N ARG A 44 8.56 3.37 -3.80
CA ARG A 44 8.11 3.37 -5.20
C ARG A 44 6.62 3.63 -5.34
N LEU A 45 5.81 3.21 -4.38
CA LEU A 45 4.38 3.50 -4.35
C LEU A 45 4.12 4.97 -4.02
N PHE A 46 4.83 5.55 -3.05
CA PHE A 46 4.76 6.98 -2.74
C PHE A 46 5.27 7.90 -3.86
N ALA A 47 6.16 7.40 -4.74
CA ALA A 47 6.58 8.15 -5.92
C ALA A 47 5.45 8.31 -6.97
N ILE A 48 4.34 7.59 -6.84
CA ILE A 48 3.18 7.72 -7.73
C ILE A 48 2.37 8.94 -7.31
N PRO A 49 2.09 9.89 -8.22
CA PRO A 49 1.31 11.08 -7.91
C PRO A 49 -0.07 10.75 -7.35
N GLY A 50 -0.43 11.38 -6.24
CA GLY A 50 -1.72 11.22 -5.58
C GLY A 50 -1.81 10.03 -4.62
N VAL A 51 -0.71 9.32 -4.35
CA VAL A 51 -0.64 8.38 -3.22
C VAL A 51 -0.33 9.15 -1.94
N SER A 52 -1.20 9.04 -0.94
CA SER A 52 -1.05 9.68 0.36
C SER A 52 -0.74 8.70 1.49
N GLY A 53 -1.00 7.40 1.30
CA GLY A 53 -0.74 6.38 2.30
C GLY A 53 -0.52 5.01 1.69
N VAL A 54 0.34 4.21 2.31
CA VAL A 54 0.61 2.83 1.91
C VAL A 54 0.63 1.98 3.17
N PHE A 55 -0.10 0.88 3.18
CA PHE A 55 -0.08 -0.06 4.29
C PHE A 55 0.12 -1.48 3.78
N PHE A 56 1.03 -2.21 4.42
CA PHE A 56 1.33 -3.59 4.13
C PHE A 56 0.72 -4.49 5.20
N GLY A 57 -0.18 -5.37 4.76
CA GLY A 57 -0.62 -6.52 5.53
C GLY A 57 0.24 -7.74 5.20
N GLY A 58 -0.15 -8.90 5.75
CA GLY A 58 0.57 -10.15 5.53
C GLY A 58 0.60 -10.57 4.06
N ASP A 59 -0.56 -10.57 3.39
CA ASP A 59 -0.76 -11.02 2.01
C ASP A 59 -1.36 -9.95 1.08
N PHE A 60 -1.51 -8.72 1.57
CA PHE A 60 -2.11 -7.61 0.84
C PHE A 60 -1.41 -6.28 1.10
N ILE A 61 -1.65 -5.32 0.20
CA ILE A 61 -1.18 -3.93 0.28
C ILE A 61 -2.40 -3.03 0.12
N THR A 62 -2.61 -2.06 0.99
CA THR A 62 -3.60 -1.02 0.77
C THR A 62 -2.91 0.28 0.39
N ILE A 63 -3.45 0.96 -0.61
CA ILE A 63 -2.97 2.27 -1.03
C ILE A 63 -4.11 3.26 -0.83
N THR A 64 -3.83 4.31 -0.07
CA THR A 64 -4.71 5.45 0.11
C THR A 64 -4.28 6.56 -0.83
N LYS A 65 -5.25 7.13 -1.53
CA LYS A 65 -5.06 8.24 -2.44
C LYS A 65 -5.42 9.54 -1.74
N GLU A 66 -4.75 10.61 -2.13
CA GLU A 66 -5.13 11.96 -1.72
C GLU A 66 -6.45 12.33 -2.44
N GLU A 67 -7.52 12.56 -1.67
CA GLU A 67 -8.74 13.15 -2.21
C GLU A 67 -8.45 14.62 -2.53
N ARG A 68 -8.53 14.96 -3.82
CA ARG A 68 -8.51 16.35 -4.30
C ARG A 68 -9.88 16.76 -4.78
#